data_AF-A0A7C1FL26-F1
#
_entry.id   AF-A0A7C1FL26-F1
#
_cell.length_a   1.000
_cell.length_b   1.000
_cell.length_c   1.000
_cell.angle_alpha   90.00
_cell.angle_beta   90.00
_cell.angle_gamma   90.00
#
_symmetry.space_group_name_H-M   'P 1'
#
loop_
_entity.id
_entity.type
_entity.pdbx_description
1 polymer ?
#
loop_
_entity_poly.entity_id
_entity_poly.type
_entity_poly.pdbx_seq_one_letter_code
_entity_poly.pdbx_strand_id
1 'polypeptide(L)'
;MRIQEFLQHHGIATNPFADEDAQTDLVFKTACIRSVYHPAWDKIYGDPSEPATAVVFGEKGSGKTAIRLQIARHLADHNADHPQQQVFVVPYDDLNPFLDRFRERFSARRRRRPDRVLSQWHLWDHIDAILALAVTQLVDRLLGVRDARHPAARDEPLDCTMLDGSQKRDVLLLAVCYDQSTADNRLKRWQQLRRKLGVSVWMSYWDIAVGVAVTAIVLAAIALLGGWNWLLTVWPYVAIAAGWLPCGWRLLKWTWKAWQIARCTRTLRQTIPFLRRMLMRFPAGQLEGQPLPVRAATDDRYAMLDKLQGVLRTLGFAGIVVLVDRVDEPYLVNGSTDLMRALIWPMLDNKLLKHPGLGVKLLLPSDLERLLDREDRDF
;
A
#
# COMPACT_ATOMS: atom_id res chain seq x y z
N MET A 1 -20.05 -37.20 31.29
CA MET A 1 -19.09 -36.36 32.04
C MET A 1 -19.28 -34.94 31.55
N ARG A 2 -19.59 -33.98 32.43
CA ARG A 2 -19.75 -32.57 31.99
C ARG A 2 -18.37 -32.02 31.64
N ILE A 3 -18.25 -31.22 30.56
CA ILE A 3 -16.98 -30.63 30.11
C ILE A 3 -16.25 -29.93 31.27
N GLN A 4 -17.01 -29.30 32.17
CA GLN A 4 -16.49 -28.59 33.33
C GLN A 4 -15.81 -29.52 34.35
N GLU A 5 -16.34 -30.73 34.56
CA GLU A 5 -15.74 -31.75 35.45
C GLU A 5 -14.44 -32.31 34.85
N PHE A 6 -14.42 -32.50 33.52
CA PHE A 6 -13.22 -32.91 32.79
C PHE A 6 -12.11 -31.86 32.86
N LEU A 7 -12.44 -30.58 32.64
CA LEU A 7 -11.47 -29.49 32.73
C LEU A 7 -10.94 -29.33 34.16
N GLN A 8 -11.80 -29.44 35.18
CA GLN A 8 -11.38 -29.41 36.58
C GLN A 8 -10.45 -30.57 36.94
N HIS A 9 -10.74 -31.78 36.46
CA HIS A 9 -9.87 -32.95 36.67
C HIS A 9 -8.45 -32.73 36.11
N HIS A 10 -8.34 -32.01 35.00
CA HIS A 10 -7.06 -31.65 34.38
C HIS A 10 -6.47 -30.31 34.88
N GLY A 11 -7.06 -29.68 35.90
CA GLY A 11 -6.56 -28.41 36.47
C GLY A 11 -6.73 -27.20 35.54
N ILE A 12 -7.59 -27.30 34.52
CA ILE A 12 -7.81 -26.25 33.53
C ILE A 12 -8.90 -25.31 34.04
N ALA A 13 -8.53 -24.09 34.41
CA ALA A 13 -9.43 -23.09 35.01
C ALA A 13 -10.45 -22.49 34.02
N THR A 14 -10.15 -22.51 32.72
CA THR A 14 -11.01 -21.90 31.69
C THR A 14 -10.92 -22.73 30.41
N ASN A 15 -12.05 -22.95 29.73
CA ASN A 15 -12.09 -23.72 28.50
C ASN A 15 -11.31 -23.00 27.38
N PRO A 16 -10.18 -23.55 26.88
CA PRO A 16 -9.39 -22.93 25.83
C PRO A 16 -10.01 -23.05 24.42
N PHE A 17 -11.11 -23.79 24.28
CA PHE A 17 -11.84 -23.95 23.01
C PHE A 17 -13.25 -23.37 23.10
N ALA A 18 -13.45 -22.38 23.97
CA ALA A 18 -14.75 -21.71 24.09
C ALA A 18 -15.09 -20.85 22.87
N ASP A 19 -14.06 -20.27 22.24
CA ASP A 19 -14.18 -19.40 21.07
C ASP A 19 -13.54 -20.07 19.84
N GLU A 20 -14.20 -19.97 18.69
CA GLU A 20 -13.68 -20.53 17.42
C GLU A 20 -12.65 -19.60 16.75
N ASP A 21 -12.70 -18.28 17.01
CA ASP A 21 -11.77 -17.30 16.45
C ASP A 21 -10.70 -16.92 17.48
N ALA A 22 -9.43 -17.07 17.10
CA ALA A 22 -8.28 -16.64 17.89
C ALA A 22 -8.28 -15.12 18.16
N GLN A 23 -9.00 -14.33 17.35
CA GLN A 23 -9.19 -12.91 17.59
C GLN A 23 -10.16 -12.60 18.74
N THR A 24 -11.01 -13.52 19.17
CA THR A 24 -11.93 -13.31 20.29
C THR A 24 -11.51 -14.09 21.53
N ASP A 25 -10.77 -15.19 21.35
CA ASP A 25 -10.30 -16.05 22.44
C ASP A 25 -9.39 -15.31 23.45
N LEU A 26 -9.92 -15.13 24.66
CA LEU A 26 -9.23 -14.49 25.78
C LEU A 26 -8.11 -15.34 26.38
N VAL A 27 -8.28 -16.67 26.41
CA VAL A 27 -7.28 -17.61 26.96
C VAL A 27 -6.06 -17.59 26.06
N PHE A 28 -6.29 -17.64 24.74
CA PHE A 28 -5.23 -17.54 23.75
C PHE A 28 -4.46 -16.22 23.86
N LYS A 29 -5.17 -15.09 23.85
CA LYS A 29 -4.56 -13.75 23.91
C LYS A 29 -3.76 -13.47 25.19
N THR A 30 -4.17 -14.06 26.31
CA THR A 30 -3.56 -13.77 27.61
C THR A 30 -2.38 -14.69 27.92
N ALA A 31 -2.51 -15.98 27.64
CA ALA A 31 -1.53 -16.99 28.03
C ALA A 31 -0.85 -17.65 26.83
N CYS A 32 -1.61 -18.31 25.95
CA CYS A 32 -1.02 -19.18 24.92
C CYS A 32 -0.18 -18.42 23.88
N ILE A 33 -0.51 -17.17 23.59
CA ILE A 33 0.23 -16.34 22.63
C ILE A 33 1.71 -16.17 23.00
N ARG A 34 2.09 -16.38 24.27
CA ARG A 34 3.45 -16.20 24.80
C ARG A 34 4.18 -17.50 25.15
N SER A 35 3.50 -18.63 25.20
CA SER A 35 4.07 -19.86 25.79
C SER A 35 3.83 -21.11 24.97
N VAL A 36 2.86 -21.11 24.06
CA VAL A 36 2.49 -22.27 23.27
C VAL A 36 2.76 -22.00 21.80
N TYR A 37 3.76 -22.68 21.26
CA TYR A 37 4.24 -22.46 19.89
C TYR A 37 3.95 -23.63 18.98
N HIS A 38 3.81 -23.34 17.68
CA HIS A 38 3.83 -24.38 16.66
C HIS A 38 5.20 -25.11 16.69
N PRO A 39 5.27 -26.43 16.49
CA PRO A 39 6.54 -27.18 16.55
C PRO A 39 7.62 -26.65 15.59
N ALA A 40 7.20 -26.07 14.47
CA ALA A 40 8.08 -25.43 13.48
C ALA A 40 8.13 -23.90 13.61
N TRP A 41 7.83 -23.34 14.79
CA TRP A 41 7.76 -21.89 15.02
C TRP A 41 9.02 -21.16 14.58
N ASP A 42 10.21 -21.70 14.89
CA ASP A 42 11.48 -21.07 14.51
C ASP A 42 11.64 -20.90 13.00
N LYS A 43 11.07 -21.83 12.21
CA LYS A 43 11.06 -21.74 10.73
C LYS A 43 10.03 -20.74 10.23
N ILE A 44 8.88 -20.65 10.90
CA ILE A 44 7.78 -19.76 10.51
C ILE A 44 8.12 -18.31 10.88
N TYR A 45 8.55 -18.08 12.10
CA TYR A 45 8.92 -16.77 12.63
C TYR A 45 10.24 -16.31 12.01
N GLY A 46 11.31 -17.10 12.14
CA GLY A 46 12.65 -16.76 11.67
C GLY A 46 13.31 -15.67 12.53
N ASP A 47 14.30 -14.97 11.95
CA ASP A 47 14.93 -13.80 12.57
C ASP A 47 14.17 -12.52 12.14
N PRO A 48 13.68 -11.69 13.10
CA PRO A 48 13.09 -10.39 12.79
C PRO A 48 14.02 -9.44 12.04
N SER A 49 15.32 -9.51 12.30
CA SER A 49 16.35 -8.64 11.70
C SER A 49 16.56 -8.95 10.21
N GLU A 50 16.32 -10.20 9.81
CA GLU A 50 16.41 -10.71 8.45
C GLU A 50 15.08 -11.37 8.07
N PRO A 51 14.05 -10.59 7.71
CA PRO A 51 12.70 -11.12 7.53
C PRO A 51 12.65 -12.13 6.37
N ALA A 52 12.41 -13.39 6.73
CA ALA A 52 12.32 -14.48 5.77
C ALA A 52 10.87 -14.77 5.34
N THR A 53 10.71 -15.28 4.12
CA THR A 53 9.41 -15.76 3.62
C THR A 53 9.10 -17.16 4.17
N ALA A 54 7.86 -17.40 4.58
CA ALA A 54 7.38 -18.71 5.01
C ALA A 54 5.96 -18.96 4.49
N VAL A 55 5.69 -20.20 4.07
CA VAL A 55 4.36 -20.64 3.64
C VAL A 55 3.87 -21.69 4.63
N VAL A 56 2.70 -21.47 5.21
CA VAL A 56 2.08 -22.38 6.19
C VAL A 56 0.72 -22.80 5.65
N PHE A 57 0.57 -24.09 5.39
CA PHE A 57 -0.71 -24.69 5.00
C PHE A 57 -1.43 -25.21 6.24
N GLY A 58 -2.75 -25.04 6.29
CA GLY A 58 -3.55 -25.60 7.37
C GLY A 58 -5.03 -25.61 7.05
N GLU A 59 -5.75 -26.58 7.63
CA GLU A 59 -7.21 -26.69 7.49
C GLU A 59 -7.93 -25.50 8.13
N LYS A 60 -9.23 -25.35 7.84
CA LYS A 60 -10.05 -24.35 8.54
C LYS A 60 -10.09 -24.68 10.04
N GLY A 61 -9.82 -23.69 10.88
CA GLY A 61 -9.73 -23.89 12.34
C GLY A 61 -8.39 -24.42 12.86
N SER A 62 -7.40 -24.69 12.00
CA SER A 62 -6.05 -25.17 12.41
C SER A 62 -5.18 -24.16 13.18
N GLY A 63 -5.69 -22.96 13.47
CA GLY A 63 -4.94 -21.94 14.19
C GLY A 63 -4.04 -21.04 13.33
N LYS A 64 -4.27 -20.94 12.02
CA LYS A 64 -3.53 -19.98 11.15
C LYS A 64 -3.60 -18.54 11.68
N THR A 65 -4.81 -18.07 12.01
CA THR A 65 -5.02 -16.75 12.62
C THR A 65 -4.27 -16.61 13.94
N ALA A 66 -4.20 -17.67 14.75
CA ALA A 66 -3.44 -17.68 16.00
C ALA A 66 -1.93 -17.49 15.74
N ILE A 67 -1.35 -18.22 14.78
CA ILE A 67 0.04 -18.07 14.35
C ILE A 67 0.31 -16.62 13.90
N ARG A 68 -0.58 -16.01 13.12
CA ARG A 68 -0.45 -14.61 12.70
C ARG A 68 -0.40 -13.64 13.89
N LEU A 69 -1.32 -13.80 14.83
CA LEU A 69 -1.39 -12.95 16.03
C LEU A 69 -0.14 -13.11 16.88
N GLN A 70 0.38 -14.34 17.01
CA GLN A 70 1.67 -14.60 17.67
C GLN A 70 2.81 -13.88 16.96
N ILE A 71 2.92 -13.97 15.62
CA ILE A 71 3.99 -13.30 14.87
C ILE A 71 3.92 -11.78 15.11
N ALA A 72 2.73 -11.19 14.95
CA ALA A 72 2.53 -9.77 15.16
C ALA A 72 2.88 -9.32 16.59
N ARG A 73 2.55 -10.14 17.60
CA ARG A 73 2.89 -9.84 19.01
C ARG A 73 4.39 -9.93 19.26
N HIS A 74 5.03 -11.01 18.83
CA HIS A 74 6.47 -11.19 18.99
C HIS A 74 7.27 -10.12 18.26
N LEU A 75 6.83 -9.69 17.08
CA LEU A 75 7.43 -8.54 16.38
C LEU A 75 7.17 -7.23 17.12
N ALA A 76 6.03 -7.06 17.80
CA ALA A 76 5.78 -5.89 18.64
C ALA A 76 6.74 -5.85 19.85
N ASP A 77 6.92 -6.98 20.52
CA ASP A 77 7.84 -7.11 21.65
C ASP A 77 9.30 -6.86 21.17
N HIS A 78 9.72 -7.47 20.06
CA HIS A 78 11.03 -7.20 19.43
C HIS A 78 11.23 -5.72 19.08
N ASN A 79 10.22 -5.06 18.49
CA ASN A 79 10.27 -3.65 18.13
C ASN A 79 10.37 -2.72 19.35
N ALA A 80 9.80 -3.13 20.49
CA ALA A 80 9.93 -2.41 21.75
C ALA A 80 11.37 -2.54 22.31
N ASP A 81 11.96 -3.73 22.22
CA ASP A 81 13.31 -4.01 22.71
C ASP A 81 14.42 -3.46 21.78
N HIS A 82 14.15 -3.36 20.47
CA HIS A 82 15.11 -2.91 19.45
C HIS A 82 14.62 -1.67 18.68
N PRO A 83 14.60 -0.47 19.29
CA PRO A 83 14.11 0.76 18.67
C PRO A 83 14.77 1.16 17.34
N GLN A 84 16.01 0.75 17.09
CA GLN A 84 16.79 1.12 15.91
C GLN A 84 16.78 0.06 14.79
N GLN A 85 16.20 -1.11 15.04
CA GLN A 85 16.13 -2.24 14.11
C GLN A 85 14.71 -2.82 14.09
N GLN A 86 13.72 -1.95 13.99
CA GLN A 86 12.31 -2.35 14.01
C GLN A 86 11.94 -3.14 12.74
N VAL A 87 10.94 -3.99 12.85
CA VAL A 87 10.30 -4.67 11.72
C VAL A 87 8.99 -3.97 11.37
N PHE A 88 8.84 -3.60 10.11
CA PHE A 88 7.63 -2.96 9.62
C PHE A 88 6.60 -4.03 9.21
N VAL A 89 5.56 -4.20 10.01
CA VAL A 89 4.53 -5.24 9.79
C VAL A 89 3.37 -4.69 8.96
N VAL A 90 3.08 -5.35 7.84
CA VAL A 90 1.96 -5.04 6.93
C VAL A 90 0.92 -6.17 7.01
N PRO A 91 -0.25 -5.94 7.62
CA PRO A 91 -1.32 -6.92 7.64
C PRO A 91 -2.01 -6.95 6.27
N TYR A 92 -1.91 -8.06 5.55
CA TYR A 92 -2.61 -8.31 4.29
C TYR A 92 -3.63 -9.44 4.47
N ASP A 93 -4.57 -9.23 5.39
CA ASP A 93 -5.62 -10.19 5.78
C ASP A 93 -7.00 -9.82 5.24
N ASP A 94 -7.35 -8.54 5.11
CA ASP A 94 -8.60 -8.12 4.46
C ASP A 94 -8.42 -7.84 2.96
N LEU A 95 -8.68 -8.85 2.14
CA LEU A 95 -8.57 -8.77 0.67
C LEU A 95 -9.81 -8.16 0.00
N ASN A 96 -10.97 -8.12 0.68
CA ASN A 96 -12.24 -7.72 0.07
C ASN A 96 -12.20 -6.30 -0.52
N PRO A 97 -11.69 -5.26 0.18
CA PRO A 97 -11.65 -3.91 -0.37
C PRO A 97 -10.89 -3.81 -1.69
N PHE A 98 -9.81 -4.57 -1.85
CA PHE A 98 -8.99 -4.55 -3.08
C PHE A 98 -9.65 -5.33 -4.21
N LEU A 99 -10.20 -6.50 -3.90
CA LEU A 99 -10.91 -7.35 -4.84
C LEU A 99 -12.18 -6.68 -5.37
N ASP A 100 -12.94 -5.99 -4.51
CA ASP A 100 -14.14 -5.26 -4.91
C ASP A 100 -13.83 -4.12 -5.87
N ARG A 101 -12.80 -3.31 -5.58
CA ARG A 101 -12.38 -2.21 -6.45
C ARG A 101 -11.88 -2.70 -7.80
N PHE A 102 -11.15 -3.80 -7.79
CA PHE A 102 -10.68 -4.44 -9.01
C PHE A 102 -11.85 -4.98 -9.84
N ARG A 103 -12.80 -5.65 -9.19
CA ARG A 103 -14.03 -6.15 -9.80
C ARG A 103 -14.88 -5.03 -10.41
N GLU A 104 -14.90 -3.85 -9.78
CA GLU A 104 -15.61 -2.68 -10.30
C GLU A 104 -15.08 -2.19 -11.65
N ARG A 105 -13.80 -2.43 -11.97
CA ARG A 105 -13.17 -2.05 -13.25
C ARG A 105 -13.69 -2.84 -14.45
N PHE A 106 -14.33 -3.98 -14.23
CA PHE A 106 -14.86 -4.81 -15.31
C PHE A 106 -16.30 -4.48 -15.65
N SER A 107 -16.69 -4.77 -16.89
CA SER A 107 -18.06 -4.63 -17.36
C SER A 107 -19.01 -5.51 -16.54
N ALA A 108 -20.28 -5.10 -16.42
CA ALA A 108 -21.28 -5.80 -15.62
C ALA A 108 -21.41 -7.30 -15.98
N ARG A 109 -21.22 -7.66 -17.26
CA ARG A 109 -21.23 -9.06 -17.72
C ARG A 109 -20.06 -9.87 -17.16
N ARG A 110 -18.84 -9.30 -17.15
CA ARG A 110 -17.64 -9.98 -16.64
C ARG A 110 -17.62 -9.98 -15.11
N ARG A 111 -18.17 -8.94 -14.46
CA ARG A 111 -18.32 -8.83 -13.01
C ARG A 111 -19.06 -10.02 -12.37
N ARG A 112 -20.00 -10.63 -13.11
CA ARG A 112 -20.77 -11.80 -12.67
C ARG A 112 -19.99 -13.12 -12.71
N ARG A 113 -18.78 -13.13 -13.28
CA ARG A 113 -17.96 -14.32 -13.49
C ARG A 113 -16.66 -14.21 -12.66
N PRO A 114 -16.65 -14.67 -11.40
CA PRO A 114 -15.51 -14.48 -10.50
C PRO A 114 -14.24 -15.14 -11.02
N ASP A 115 -14.36 -16.31 -11.65
CA ASP A 115 -13.33 -17.05 -12.38
C ASP A 115 -12.58 -16.16 -13.41
N ARG A 116 -13.31 -15.42 -14.23
CA ARG A 116 -12.72 -14.54 -15.26
C ARG A 116 -12.13 -13.25 -14.69
N VAL A 117 -12.56 -12.85 -13.50
CA VAL A 117 -12.03 -11.67 -12.82
C VAL A 117 -10.72 -12.05 -12.14
N LEU A 118 -10.72 -13.09 -11.31
CA LEU A 118 -9.54 -13.52 -10.55
C LEU A 118 -8.42 -14.04 -11.44
N SER A 119 -8.71 -14.67 -12.58
CA SER A 119 -7.68 -15.05 -13.57
C SER A 119 -6.90 -13.87 -14.18
N GLN A 120 -7.36 -12.63 -14.01
CA GLN A 120 -6.64 -11.41 -14.44
C GLN A 120 -5.98 -10.67 -13.29
N TRP A 121 -6.07 -11.22 -12.08
CA TRP A 121 -5.34 -10.76 -10.92
C TRP A 121 -3.89 -11.22 -11.06
N HIS A 122 -2.96 -10.28 -11.00
CA HIS A 122 -1.55 -10.53 -11.22
C HIS A 122 -0.73 -10.06 -10.00
N LEU A 123 0.54 -10.47 -9.97
CA LEU A 123 1.48 -10.13 -8.89
C LEU A 123 1.52 -8.62 -8.60
N TRP A 124 1.51 -7.79 -9.65
CA TRP A 124 1.55 -6.34 -9.46
C TRP A 124 0.31 -5.78 -8.75
N ASP A 125 -0.85 -6.44 -8.82
CA ASP A 125 -2.04 -6.02 -8.09
C ASP A 125 -1.90 -6.31 -6.58
N HIS A 126 -1.23 -7.41 -6.23
CA HIS A 126 -0.83 -7.70 -4.84
C HIS A 126 0.20 -6.70 -4.34
N ILE A 127 1.25 -6.41 -5.12
CA ILE A 127 2.24 -5.41 -4.72
C ILE A 127 1.57 -4.04 -4.56
N ASP A 128 0.65 -3.66 -5.44
CA ASP A 128 -0.11 -2.42 -5.30
C ASP A 128 -0.96 -2.40 -4.01
N ALA A 129 -1.56 -3.52 -3.61
CA ALA A 129 -2.31 -3.65 -2.35
C ALA A 129 -1.39 -3.57 -1.11
N ILE A 130 -0.26 -4.29 -1.13
CA ILE A 130 0.75 -4.27 -0.06
C ILE A 130 1.32 -2.86 0.10
N LEU A 131 1.70 -2.21 -1.00
CA LEU A 131 2.18 -0.82 -0.99
C LEU A 131 1.11 0.13 -0.47
N ALA A 132 -0.17 -0.07 -0.82
CA ALA A 132 -1.25 0.77 -0.30
C ALA A 132 -1.40 0.67 1.22
N LEU A 133 -1.34 -0.54 1.77
CA LEU A 133 -1.39 -0.77 3.21
C LEU A 133 -0.17 -0.18 3.91
N ALA A 134 1.02 -0.51 3.41
CA ALA A 134 2.29 -0.08 3.98
C ALA A 134 2.47 1.45 3.95
N VAL A 135 2.13 2.10 2.82
CA VAL A 135 2.23 3.55 2.69
C VAL A 135 1.17 4.26 3.54
N THR A 136 -0.05 3.73 3.62
CA THR A 136 -1.08 4.32 4.48
C THR A 136 -0.64 4.27 5.95
N GLN A 137 -0.10 3.13 6.41
CA GLN A 137 0.48 2.97 7.75
C GLN A 137 1.68 3.90 7.99
N LEU A 138 2.60 4.01 7.03
CA LEU A 138 3.73 4.93 7.12
C LEU A 138 3.26 6.38 7.26
N VAL A 139 2.30 6.82 6.44
CA VAL A 139 1.78 8.19 6.50
C VAL A 139 1.00 8.43 7.79
N ASP A 140 0.26 7.44 8.32
CA ASP A 140 -0.41 7.55 9.63
C ASP A 140 0.59 7.79 10.76
N ARG A 141 1.68 7.00 10.78
CA ARG A 141 2.74 7.12 11.78
C ARG A 141 3.54 8.41 11.64
N LEU A 142 3.79 8.85 10.40
CA LEU A 142 4.42 10.15 10.14
C LEU A 142 3.50 11.29 10.55
N LEU A 143 2.18 11.21 10.37
CA LEU A 143 1.26 12.27 10.79
C LEU A 143 0.91 12.21 12.29
N GLY A 144 1.17 11.09 12.96
CA GLY A 144 0.84 10.89 14.38
C GLY A 144 -0.67 10.72 14.59
N VAL A 145 -1.36 10.03 13.68
CA VAL A 145 -2.81 9.77 13.79
C VAL A 145 -3.06 8.79 14.94
N ARG A 146 -3.66 9.27 16.03
CA ARG A 146 -3.84 8.50 17.28
C ARG A 146 -4.85 7.35 17.17
N ASP A 147 -5.83 7.48 16.29
CA ASP A 147 -6.90 6.48 16.13
C ASP A 147 -6.49 5.30 15.24
N ALA A 148 -5.38 5.43 14.50
CA ALA A 148 -4.88 4.40 13.61
C ALA A 148 -3.94 3.45 14.36
N ARG A 149 -4.47 2.29 14.79
CA ARG A 149 -3.66 1.23 15.39
C ARG A 149 -3.14 0.29 14.31
N HIS A 150 -1.83 0.12 14.28
CA HIS A 150 -1.15 -0.72 13.30
C HIS A 150 -0.42 -1.88 14.01
N PRO A 151 -0.43 -3.11 13.46
CA PRO A 151 0.26 -4.24 14.08
C PRO A 151 1.76 -3.97 14.26
N ALA A 152 2.29 -4.37 15.42
CA ALA A 152 3.70 -4.19 15.80
C ALA A 152 4.23 -2.74 15.70
N ALA A 153 3.35 -1.73 15.58
CA ALA A 153 3.74 -0.34 15.60
C ALA A 153 3.88 0.16 17.03
N ARG A 154 4.93 0.94 17.29
CA ARG A 154 5.08 1.71 18.52
C ARG A 154 4.15 2.92 18.50
N ASP A 155 3.69 3.34 19.67
CA ASP A 155 2.81 4.51 19.84
C ASP A 155 3.50 5.85 19.53
N GLU A 156 4.84 5.85 19.51
CA GLU A 156 5.63 7.03 19.18
C GLU A 156 5.55 7.38 17.67
N PRO A 157 5.33 8.65 17.32
CA PRO A 157 5.34 9.09 15.93
C PRO A 157 6.75 8.98 15.34
N LEU A 158 6.82 8.70 14.05
CA LEU A 158 8.09 8.60 13.34
C LEU A 158 8.72 9.98 13.14
N ASP A 159 10.02 10.09 13.42
CA ASP A 159 10.75 11.33 13.24
C ASP A 159 11.11 11.56 11.77
N CYS A 160 10.49 12.59 11.18
CA CYS A 160 10.72 12.98 9.80
C CYS A 160 12.02 13.77 9.58
N THR A 161 12.74 14.16 10.64
CA THR A 161 14.00 14.91 10.52
C THR A 161 15.15 14.06 9.99
N MET A 162 15.12 12.75 10.23
CA MET A 162 16.13 11.79 9.74
C MET A 162 16.11 11.63 8.22
N LEU A 163 14.99 11.96 7.57
CA LEU A 163 14.82 11.78 6.13
C LEU A 163 15.54 12.86 5.32
N ASP A 164 16.27 12.41 4.30
CA ASP A 164 16.90 13.31 3.33
C ASP A 164 15.87 13.98 2.40
N GLY A 165 16.30 14.96 1.60
CA GLY A 165 15.41 15.66 0.67
C GLY A 165 14.81 14.77 -0.43
N SER A 166 15.52 13.73 -0.84
CA SER A 166 15.09 12.78 -1.88
C SER A 166 14.06 11.78 -1.34
N GLN A 167 14.24 11.30 -0.12
CA GLN A 167 13.36 10.43 0.63
C GLN A 167 12.08 11.16 1.01
N LYS A 168 12.16 12.43 1.42
CA LYS A 168 10.98 13.27 1.63
C LYS A 168 10.12 13.39 0.36
N ARG A 169 10.75 13.53 -0.80
CA ARG A 169 10.05 13.50 -2.10
C ARG A 169 9.46 12.10 -2.36
N ASP A 170 10.22 11.05 -2.13
CA ASP A 170 9.80 9.67 -2.39
C ASP A 170 8.60 9.29 -1.51
N VAL A 171 8.58 9.69 -0.23
CA VAL A 171 7.41 9.58 0.67
C VAL A 171 6.20 10.29 0.07
N LEU A 172 6.36 11.51 -0.43
CA LEU A 172 5.25 12.25 -1.06
C LEU A 172 4.76 11.57 -2.34
N LEU A 173 5.67 11.00 -3.14
CA LEU A 173 5.33 10.27 -4.36
C LEU A 173 4.55 8.98 -4.04
N LEU A 174 5.05 8.21 -3.08
CA LEU A 174 4.38 7.01 -2.55
C LEU A 174 2.99 7.37 -2.02
N ALA A 175 2.88 8.42 -1.21
CA ALA A 175 1.59 8.87 -0.69
C ALA A 175 0.60 9.24 -1.80
N VAL A 176 1.05 9.86 -2.89
CA VAL A 176 0.16 10.17 -4.03
C VAL A 176 -0.34 8.92 -4.74
N CYS A 177 0.51 7.92 -4.89
CA CYS A 177 0.19 6.70 -5.63
C CYS A 177 -0.58 5.67 -4.80
N TYR A 178 -0.32 5.58 -3.49
CA TYR A 178 -0.70 4.43 -2.66
C TYR A 178 -1.47 4.77 -1.37
N ASP A 179 -1.47 6.02 -0.87
CA ASP A 179 -2.22 6.36 0.36
C ASP A 179 -3.73 6.25 0.15
N GLN A 180 -4.39 5.47 1.01
CA GLN A 180 -5.81 5.11 0.91
C GLN A 180 -6.57 5.24 2.21
N SER A 181 -6.07 6.04 3.16
CA SER A 181 -6.78 6.32 4.40
C SER A 181 -8.25 6.71 4.14
N THR A 182 -9.17 6.02 4.83
CA THR A 182 -10.62 6.26 4.78
C THR A 182 -11.08 7.31 5.78
N ALA A 183 -10.23 7.66 6.76
CA ALA A 183 -10.58 8.54 7.86
C ALA A 183 -10.62 10.03 7.46
N ASP A 184 -9.83 10.43 6.46
CA ASP A 184 -9.61 11.85 6.13
C ASP A 184 -9.66 12.12 4.62
N ASN A 185 -9.88 13.38 4.27
CA ASN A 185 -9.75 13.81 2.88
C ASN A 185 -8.27 13.71 2.44
N ARG A 186 -8.00 12.84 1.46
CA ARG A 186 -6.66 12.60 0.88
C ARG A 186 -5.90 13.88 0.50
N LEU A 187 -6.58 14.91 -0.01
CA LEU A 187 -5.94 16.19 -0.35
C LEU A 187 -5.45 16.95 0.88
N LYS A 188 -6.20 16.90 1.99
CA LYS A 188 -5.84 17.55 3.25
C LYS A 188 -4.69 16.80 3.91
N ARG A 189 -4.78 15.48 3.96
CA ARG A 189 -3.75 14.57 4.49
C ARG A 189 -2.42 14.72 3.77
N TRP A 190 -2.43 14.76 2.44
CA TRP A 190 -1.22 15.03 1.64
C TRP A 190 -0.61 16.40 1.94
N GLN A 191 -1.43 17.45 2.13
CA GLN A 191 -0.93 18.78 2.49
C GLN A 191 -0.31 18.82 3.88
N GLN A 192 -0.90 18.13 4.86
CA GLN A 192 -0.34 17.98 6.19
C GLN A 192 1.00 17.24 6.13
N LEU A 193 1.07 16.14 5.39
CA LEU A 193 2.30 15.36 5.20
C LEU A 193 3.40 16.23 4.58
N ARG A 194 3.06 16.95 3.51
CA ARG A 194 3.99 17.86 2.84
C ARG A 194 4.51 18.95 3.79
N ARG A 195 3.63 19.58 4.58
CA ARG A 195 4.03 20.60 5.56
C ARG A 195 4.96 20.01 6.61
N LYS A 196 4.66 18.80 7.11
CA LYS A 196 5.50 18.11 8.09
C LYS A 196 6.88 17.74 7.54
N LEU A 197 6.96 17.33 6.27
CA LEU A 197 8.23 17.02 5.60
C LEU A 197 9.02 18.28 5.17
N GLY A 198 8.41 19.47 5.20
CA GLY A 198 9.06 20.73 4.82
C GLY A 198 9.32 20.89 3.31
N VAL A 199 8.63 20.13 2.45
CA VAL A 199 8.88 20.18 1.00
C VAL A 199 8.20 21.39 0.38
N SER A 200 9.00 22.28 -0.23
CA SER A 200 8.50 23.44 -0.97
C SER A 200 8.06 23.03 -2.39
N VAL A 201 6.98 23.65 -2.89
CA VAL A 201 6.49 23.40 -4.26
C VAL A 201 6.36 24.68 -5.07
N TRP A 202 7.01 25.76 -4.64
CA TRP A 202 6.80 27.06 -5.26
C TRP A 202 7.25 27.08 -6.72
N MET A 203 8.35 26.40 -7.04
CA MET A 203 8.80 26.17 -8.42
C MET A 203 7.76 25.46 -9.31
N SER A 204 6.78 24.76 -8.71
CA SER A 204 5.71 24.11 -9.47
C SER A 204 4.73 25.10 -10.11
N TYR A 205 4.67 26.34 -9.63
CA TYR A 205 3.77 27.37 -10.16
C TYR A 205 4.40 28.25 -11.25
N TRP A 206 5.64 27.97 -11.66
CA TRP A 206 6.37 28.80 -12.61
C TRP A 206 5.66 28.93 -13.97
N ASP A 207 5.10 27.84 -14.50
CA ASP A 207 4.36 27.88 -15.78
C ASP A 207 3.10 28.77 -15.72
N ILE A 208 2.45 28.83 -14.54
CA ILE A 208 1.30 29.72 -14.31
C ILE A 208 1.79 31.16 -14.17
N ALA A 209 2.91 31.38 -13.48
CA ALA A 209 3.52 32.70 -13.36
C ALA A 209 3.94 33.26 -14.71
N VAL A 210 4.49 32.44 -15.61
CA VAL A 210 4.81 32.83 -17.00
C VAL A 210 3.54 33.22 -17.76
N GLY A 211 2.48 32.41 -17.70
CA GLY A 211 1.20 32.74 -18.33
C GLY A 211 0.61 34.07 -17.83
N VAL A 212 0.60 34.26 -16.51
CA VAL A 212 0.13 35.51 -15.87
C VAL A 212 1.00 36.71 -16.25
N ALA A 213 2.33 36.55 -16.25
CA ALA A 213 3.26 37.61 -16.63
C ALA A 213 3.06 38.05 -18.09
N VAL A 214 2.93 37.09 -19.02
CA VAL A 214 2.65 37.37 -20.43
C VAL A 214 1.32 38.10 -20.58
N THR A 215 0.26 37.65 -19.89
CA THR A 215 -1.03 38.37 -19.93
C THR A 215 -0.93 39.80 -19.40
N ALA A 216 -0.21 40.01 -18.29
CA ALA A 216 -0.05 41.33 -17.70
C ALA A 216 0.75 42.27 -18.61
N ILE A 217 1.82 41.78 -19.24
CA ILE A 217 2.65 42.54 -20.20
C ILE A 217 1.81 42.95 -21.43
N VAL A 218 1.03 42.03 -21.99
CA VAL A 218 0.17 42.32 -23.15
C VAL A 218 -0.88 43.38 -22.80
N LEU A 219 -1.54 43.26 -21.65
CA LEU A 219 -2.54 44.24 -21.19
C LEU A 219 -1.91 45.61 -20.88
N ALA A 220 -0.75 45.63 -20.24
CA ALA A 220 -0.02 46.87 -19.95
C ALA A 220 0.44 47.58 -21.22
N ALA A 221 0.91 46.83 -22.23
CA ALA A 221 1.30 47.39 -23.53
C ALA A 221 0.11 48.04 -24.24
N ILE A 222 -1.08 47.40 -24.22
CA ILE A 222 -2.30 47.95 -24.81
C ILE A 222 -2.73 49.24 -24.09
N ALA A 223 -2.67 49.25 -22.75
CA ALA A 223 -3.06 50.41 -21.93
C ALA A 223 -2.11 51.61 -22.10
N LEU A 224 -0.80 51.37 -22.10
CA LEU A 224 0.22 52.43 -22.21
C LEU A 224 0.30 53.03 -23.62
N LEU A 225 0.05 52.24 -24.67
CA LEU A 225 0.07 52.71 -26.05
C LEU A 225 -1.27 53.28 -26.53
N GLY A 226 -2.31 53.30 -25.67
CA GLY A 226 -3.65 53.78 -26.01
C GLY A 226 -4.34 52.99 -27.13
N GLY A 227 -3.86 51.78 -27.42
CA GLY A 227 -4.21 50.97 -28.59
C GLY A 227 -5.44 50.09 -28.39
N TRP A 228 -6.57 50.66 -27.93
CA TRP A 228 -7.81 49.91 -27.67
C TRP A 228 -8.34 49.16 -28.90
N ASN A 229 -7.99 49.62 -30.11
CA ASN A 229 -8.30 48.94 -31.37
C ASN A 229 -7.57 47.60 -31.54
N TRP A 230 -6.47 47.35 -30.83
CA TRP A 230 -5.75 46.07 -30.89
C TRP A 230 -6.55 44.92 -30.28
N LEU A 231 -7.52 45.20 -29.40
CA LEU A 231 -8.45 44.19 -28.88
C LEU A 231 -9.38 43.63 -29.96
N LEU A 232 -9.58 44.35 -31.07
CA LEU A 232 -10.32 43.85 -32.23
C LEU A 232 -9.45 42.95 -33.13
N THR A 233 -8.14 42.93 -32.89
CA THR A 233 -7.18 42.16 -33.67
C THR A 233 -6.85 40.84 -32.98
N VAL A 234 -6.53 39.80 -33.73
CA VAL A 234 -6.28 38.44 -33.20
C VAL A 234 -4.94 38.34 -32.41
N TRP A 235 -3.99 39.24 -32.67
CA TRP A 235 -2.61 39.16 -32.16
C TRP A 235 -2.45 39.18 -30.63
N PRO A 236 -3.14 40.03 -29.85
CA PRO A 236 -3.08 39.98 -28.39
C PRO A 236 -3.56 38.65 -27.82
N TYR A 237 -4.62 38.07 -28.41
CA TYR A 237 -5.14 36.77 -28.00
C TYR A 237 -4.17 35.64 -28.32
N VAL A 238 -3.47 35.70 -29.45
CA VAL A 238 -2.43 34.72 -29.83
C VAL A 238 -1.22 34.81 -28.89
N ALA A 239 -0.78 36.02 -28.55
CA ALA A 239 0.33 36.22 -27.60
C ALA A 239 -0.03 35.67 -26.21
N ILE A 240 -1.25 35.93 -25.74
CA ILE A 240 -1.78 35.36 -24.49
C ILE A 240 -1.83 33.83 -24.59
N ALA A 241 -2.41 33.27 -25.65
CA ALA A 241 -2.51 31.83 -25.85
C ALA A 241 -1.13 31.15 -25.87
N ALA A 242 -0.14 31.77 -26.51
CA ALA A 242 1.25 31.30 -26.52
C ALA A 242 1.87 31.29 -25.11
N GLY A 243 1.59 32.31 -24.29
CA GLY A 243 2.03 32.37 -22.89
C GLY A 243 1.43 31.28 -22.00
N TRP A 244 0.20 30.84 -22.28
CA TRP A 244 -0.47 29.75 -21.55
C TRP A 244 -0.16 28.35 -22.08
N LEU A 245 0.48 28.24 -23.26
CA LEU A 245 0.78 26.96 -23.91
C LEU A 245 1.60 26.01 -23.02
N PRO A 246 2.66 26.43 -22.28
CA PRO A 246 3.39 25.55 -21.37
C PRO A 246 2.50 24.98 -20.25
N CYS A 247 1.62 25.82 -19.67
CA CYS A 247 0.68 25.39 -18.65
C CYS A 247 -0.35 24.40 -19.20
N GLY A 248 -0.88 24.64 -20.40
CA GLY A 248 -1.80 23.74 -21.10
C GLY A 248 -1.17 22.39 -21.42
N TRP A 249 0.05 22.40 -21.98
CA TRP A 249 0.82 21.19 -22.27
C TRP A 249 1.09 20.38 -21.01
N ARG A 250 1.52 21.05 -19.93
CA ARG A 250 1.77 20.42 -18.64
C ARG A 250 0.50 19.80 -18.07
N LEU A 251 -0.63 20.50 -18.11
CA LEU A 251 -1.93 19.99 -17.67
C LEU A 251 -2.30 18.72 -18.45
N LEU A 252 -2.14 18.72 -19.78
CA LEU A 252 -2.43 17.57 -20.63
C LEU A 252 -1.50 16.38 -20.32
N LYS A 253 -0.18 16.60 -20.26
CA LYS A 253 0.84 15.58 -19.93
C LYS A 253 0.53 14.89 -18.61
N TRP A 254 0.22 15.65 -17.55
CA TRP A 254 -0.08 15.08 -16.23
C TRP A 254 -1.49 14.51 -16.14
N THR A 255 -2.46 14.99 -16.91
CA THR A 255 -3.77 14.34 -17.02
C THR A 255 -3.63 12.96 -17.68
N TRP A 256 -2.81 12.85 -18.73
CA TRP A 256 -2.55 11.59 -19.40
C TRP A 256 -1.80 10.61 -18.49
N LYS A 257 -0.74 11.05 -17.81
CA LYS A 257 -0.05 10.21 -16.81
C LYS A 257 -0.96 9.80 -15.65
N ALA A 258 -1.79 10.72 -15.14
CA ALA A 258 -2.77 10.40 -14.10
C ALA A 258 -3.79 9.36 -14.58
N TRP A 259 -4.23 9.44 -15.84
CA TRP A 259 -5.11 8.43 -16.44
C TRP A 259 -4.41 7.08 -16.57
N GLN A 260 -3.14 7.04 -16.99
CA GLN A 260 -2.35 5.81 -17.06
C GLN A 260 -2.19 5.15 -15.69
N ILE A 261 -1.82 5.93 -14.66
CA ILE A 261 -1.71 5.45 -13.28
C ILE A 261 -3.05 4.89 -12.83
N ALA A 262 -4.13 5.68 -12.95
CA ALA A 262 -5.46 5.25 -12.51
C ALA A 262 -5.99 4.01 -13.25
N ARG A 263 -5.49 3.74 -14.47
CA ARG A 263 -5.81 2.54 -15.26
C ARG A 263 -4.96 1.33 -14.85
N CYS A 264 -3.70 1.54 -14.48
CA CYS A 264 -2.77 0.45 -14.14
C CYS A 264 -2.84 0.04 -12.66
N THR A 265 -3.18 0.94 -11.75
CA THR A 265 -3.42 0.62 -10.33
C THR A 265 -4.87 0.21 -10.12
N ARG A 266 -5.20 -1.03 -10.50
CA ARG A 266 -6.59 -1.51 -10.61
C ARG A 266 -7.27 -1.72 -9.25
N THR A 267 -6.48 -2.08 -8.25
CA THR A 267 -6.92 -2.36 -6.86
C THR A 267 -7.15 -1.08 -6.04
N LEU A 268 -6.74 0.07 -6.58
CA LEU A 268 -6.68 1.33 -5.85
C LEU A 268 -7.82 2.29 -6.24
N ARG A 269 -8.32 3.06 -5.25
CA ARG A 269 -9.33 4.12 -5.49
C ARG A 269 -8.67 5.39 -6.04
N GLN A 270 -8.26 5.35 -7.30
CA GLN A 270 -7.64 6.50 -7.94
C GLN A 270 -8.63 7.35 -8.73
N THR A 271 -8.63 8.66 -8.48
CA THR A 271 -9.38 9.62 -9.30
C THR A 271 -8.42 10.48 -10.10
N ILE A 272 -8.67 10.60 -11.40
CA ILE A 272 -7.80 11.34 -12.33
C ILE A 272 -7.63 12.81 -11.88
N PRO A 273 -8.68 13.54 -11.44
CA PRO A 273 -8.53 14.92 -11.00
C PRO A 273 -7.62 15.06 -9.77
N PHE A 274 -7.67 14.08 -8.85
CA PHE A 274 -6.81 14.05 -7.68
C PHE A 274 -5.35 13.83 -8.06
N LEU A 275 -5.06 12.74 -8.79
CA LEU A 275 -3.71 12.41 -9.24
C LEU A 275 -3.09 13.55 -10.05
N ARG A 276 -3.84 14.11 -11.00
CA ARG A 276 -3.40 15.26 -11.78
C ARG A 276 -3.02 16.45 -10.89
N ARG A 277 -3.90 16.83 -9.96
CA ARG A 277 -3.64 17.95 -9.03
C ARG A 277 -2.41 17.70 -8.17
N MET A 278 -2.17 16.46 -7.74
CA MET A 278 -0.99 16.11 -6.93
C MET A 278 0.29 16.10 -7.76
N LEU A 279 0.29 15.46 -8.93
CA LEU A 279 1.45 15.43 -9.83
C LEU A 279 1.84 16.84 -10.31
N MET A 280 0.87 17.71 -10.57
CA MET A 280 1.13 19.12 -10.90
C MET A 280 1.72 19.94 -9.75
N ARG A 281 1.76 19.43 -8.52
CA ARG A 281 2.42 20.11 -7.39
C ARG A 281 3.89 19.71 -7.25
N PHE A 282 4.39 18.71 -7.97
CA PHE A 282 5.81 18.41 -7.96
C PHE A 282 6.55 19.22 -9.04
N PRO A 283 7.78 19.69 -8.77
CA PRO A 283 8.66 20.22 -9.80
C PRO A 283 8.91 19.18 -10.90
N ALA A 284 8.89 19.60 -12.17
CA ALA A 284 9.00 18.69 -13.31
C ALA A 284 10.27 17.82 -13.26
N GLY A 285 11.43 18.43 -12.96
CA GLY A 285 12.70 17.71 -12.86
C GLY A 285 12.77 16.70 -11.71
N GLN A 286 11.90 16.82 -10.69
CA GLN A 286 11.83 15.84 -9.61
C GLN A 286 11.01 14.60 -9.96
N LEU A 287 10.10 14.71 -10.93
CA LEU A 287 9.26 13.60 -11.41
C LEU A 287 9.86 12.89 -12.64
N GLU A 288 10.80 13.52 -13.34
CA GLU A 288 11.50 12.89 -14.45
C GLU A 288 12.39 11.75 -13.93
N GLY A 289 12.34 10.61 -14.62
CA GLY A 289 13.04 9.38 -14.21
C GLY A 289 12.45 8.67 -12.99
N GLN A 290 11.37 9.17 -12.38
CA GLN A 290 10.73 8.47 -11.26
C GLN A 290 9.94 7.25 -11.75
N PRO A 291 10.04 6.11 -11.04
CA PRO A 291 9.15 4.98 -11.28
C PRO A 291 7.74 5.45 -10.95
N LEU A 292 6.84 5.40 -11.93
CA LEU A 292 5.41 5.64 -11.73
C LEU A 292 4.70 4.39 -12.22
N PRO A 293 3.64 3.91 -11.56
CA PRO A 293 2.92 2.72 -12.00
C PRO A 293 2.05 3.02 -13.23
N VAL A 294 2.69 3.31 -14.37
CA VAL A 294 2.05 3.70 -15.65
C VAL A 294 1.87 2.54 -16.61
N ARG A 295 2.60 1.44 -16.40
CA ARG A 295 2.49 0.20 -17.17
C ARG A 295 1.81 -0.89 -16.34
N ALA A 296 1.34 -1.97 -16.96
CA ALA A 296 0.88 -3.16 -16.23
C ALA A 296 2.05 -4.15 -16.14
N ALA A 297 3.05 -3.83 -15.31
CA ALA A 297 4.32 -4.56 -15.22
C ALA A 297 4.91 -4.48 -13.80
N THR A 298 5.60 -5.50 -13.34
CA THR A 298 6.07 -5.56 -11.94
C THR A 298 7.22 -4.59 -11.63
N ASP A 299 8.05 -4.23 -12.61
CA ASP A 299 9.28 -3.45 -12.37
C ASP A 299 9.06 -2.08 -11.73
N ASP A 300 8.08 -1.31 -12.21
CA ASP A 300 7.75 0.01 -11.62
C ASP A 300 7.30 -0.14 -10.15
N ARG A 301 6.67 -1.27 -9.79
CA ARG A 301 6.20 -1.52 -8.41
C ARG A 301 7.33 -1.96 -7.50
N TYR A 302 8.25 -2.80 -8.00
CA TYR A 302 9.46 -3.13 -7.25
C TYR A 302 10.28 -1.87 -6.97
N ALA A 303 10.44 -0.97 -7.96
CA ALA A 303 11.12 0.29 -7.73
C ALA A 303 10.41 1.18 -6.68
N MET A 304 9.08 1.14 -6.60
CA MET A 304 8.32 1.80 -5.52
C MET A 304 8.51 1.12 -4.17
N LEU A 305 8.56 -0.20 -4.14
CA LEU A 305 8.85 -0.98 -2.94
C LEU A 305 10.26 -0.70 -2.42
N ASP A 306 11.25 -0.63 -3.30
CA ASP A 306 12.64 -0.30 -2.95
C ASP A 306 12.73 1.13 -2.39
N LYS A 307 11.97 2.08 -2.94
CA LYS A 307 11.84 3.44 -2.36
C LYS A 307 11.24 3.41 -0.96
N LEU A 308 10.19 2.62 -0.75
CA LEU A 308 9.57 2.44 0.56
C LEU A 308 10.57 1.84 1.56
N GLN A 309 11.28 0.78 1.16
CA GLN A 309 12.32 0.16 1.99
C GLN A 309 13.45 1.14 2.33
N GLY A 310 13.92 1.93 1.36
CA GLY A 310 14.95 2.94 1.58
C GLY A 310 14.52 3.99 2.62
N VAL A 311 13.27 4.47 2.54
CA VAL A 311 12.68 5.38 3.53
C VAL A 311 12.58 4.71 4.90
N LEU A 312 12.05 3.49 4.97
CA LEU A 312 11.89 2.75 6.22
C LEU A 312 13.25 2.46 6.88
N ARG A 313 14.28 2.14 6.11
CA ARG A 313 15.62 1.91 6.63
C ARG A 313 16.19 3.14 7.36
N THR A 314 15.99 4.33 6.80
CA THR A 314 16.41 5.59 7.46
C THR A 314 15.58 5.91 8.69
N LEU A 315 14.34 5.42 8.77
CA LEU A 315 13.48 5.53 9.95
C LEU A 315 13.74 4.46 11.02
N GLY A 316 14.79 3.65 10.85
CA GLY A 316 15.19 2.63 11.83
C GLY A 316 14.48 1.28 11.69
N PHE A 317 13.96 0.97 10.49
CA PHE A 317 13.40 -0.36 10.21
C PHE A 317 14.42 -1.26 9.49
N ALA A 318 14.63 -2.47 9.99
CA ALA A 318 15.51 -3.47 9.39
C ALA A 318 14.89 -4.12 8.14
N GLY A 319 13.57 -4.30 8.13
CA GLY A 319 12.85 -4.86 6.99
C GLY A 319 11.33 -4.81 7.14
N ILE A 320 10.65 -5.40 6.16
CA ILE A 320 9.20 -5.43 6.03
C ILE A 320 8.72 -6.87 6.16
N VAL A 321 7.73 -7.12 7.02
CA VAL A 321 7.03 -8.41 7.11
C VAL A 321 5.59 -8.25 6.65
N VAL A 322 5.21 -8.95 5.59
CA VAL A 322 3.83 -8.98 5.09
C VAL A 322 3.15 -10.23 5.60
N LEU A 323 2.08 -10.06 6.38
CA LEU A 323 1.31 -11.17 6.93
C LEU A 323 0.06 -11.38 6.07
N VAL A 324 0.04 -12.45 5.28
CA VAL A 324 -1.09 -12.81 4.41
C VAL A 324 -1.90 -13.90 5.08
N ASP A 325 -3.19 -13.65 5.28
CA ASP A 325 -4.11 -14.55 5.97
C ASP A 325 -5.51 -14.42 5.37
N ARG A 326 -6.44 -15.31 5.77
CA ARG A 326 -7.87 -15.23 5.41
C ARG A 326 -8.12 -15.13 3.89
N VAL A 327 -7.35 -15.87 3.11
CA VAL A 327 -7.45 -15.91 1.64
C VAL A 327 -8.75 -16.57 1.15
N ASP A 328 -9.34 -17.43 1.97
CA ASP A 328 -10.58 -18.17 1.72
C ASP A 328 -11.86 -17.37 2.03
N GLU A 329 -11.77 -16.37 2.91
CA GLU A 329 -12.88 -15.53 3.36
C GLU A 329 -13.45 -14.53 2.32
N PRO A 330 -12.72 -14.02 1.32
CA PRO A 330 -13.26 -13.00 0.43
C PRO A 330 -14.48 -13.49 -0.35
N TYR A 331 -15.48 -12.63 -0.50
CA TYR A 331 -16.75 -12.96 -1.16
C TYR A 331 -16.54 -13.49 -2.60
N LEU A 332 -15.52 -12.98 -3.30
CA LEU A 332 -15.23 -13.40 -4.67
C LEU A 332 -14.66 -14.80 -4.78
N VAL A 333 -14.04 -15.29 -3.72
CA VAL A 333 -13.43 -16.61 -3.65
C VAL A 333 -14.43 -17.61 -3.07
N ASN A 334 -15.12 -17.20 -1.99
CA ASN A 334 -16.17 -18.00 -1.31
C ASN A 334 -15.69 -19.43 -0.98
N GLY A 335 -14.45 -19.57 -0.49
CA GLY A 335 -13.83 -20.87 -0.19
C GLY A 335 -13.56 -21.79 -1.38
N SER A 336 -13.77 -21.36 -2.63
CA SER A 336 -13.50 -22.18 -3.81
C SER A 336 -12.00 -22.33 -4.05
N THR A 337 -11.52 -23.57 -4.11
CA THR A 337 -10.09 -23.89 -4.30
C THR A 337 -9.52 -23.32 -5.59
N ASP A 338 -10.24 -23.41 -6.71
CA ASP A 338 -9.77 -22.88 -8.00
C ASP A 338 -9.65 -21.35 -8.00
N LEU A 339 -10.56 -20.66 -7.29
CA LEU A 339 -10.55 -19.21 -7.17
C LEU A 339 -9.45 -18.73 -6.21
N MET A 340 -9.22 -19.48 -5.12
CA MET A 340 -8.07 -19.27 -4.23
C MET A 340 -6.76 -19.44 -4.99
N ARG A 341 -6.66 -20.49 -5.82
CA ARG A 341 -5.52 -20.74 -6.70
C ARG A 341 -5.24 -19.54 -7.60
N ALA A 342 -6.25 -19.08 -8.33
CA ALA A 342 -6.13 -17.94 -9.24
C ALA A 342 -5.67 -16.66 -8.53
N LEU A 343 -6.06 -16.48 -7.25
CA LEU A 343 -5.66 -15.34 -6.44
C LEU A 343 -4.22 -15.45 -5.94
N ILE A 344 -3.79 -16.60 -5.39
CA ILE A 344 -2.50 -16.70 -4.69
C ILE A 344 -1.32 -17.06 -5.59
N TRP A 345 -1.54 -17.81 -6.67
CA TRP A 345 -0.45 -18.26 -7.55
C TRP A 345 0.48 -17.13 -8.00
N PRO A 346 -0.02 -15.94 -8.39
CA PRO A 346 0.85 -14.82 -8.74
C PRO A 346 1.78 -14.35 -7.62
N MET A 347 1.46 -14.58 -6.34
CA MET A 347 2.32 -14.24 -5.20
C MET A 347 3.47 -15.23 -5.00
N LEU A 348 3.37 -16.44 -5.54
CA LEU A 348 4.40 -17.49 -5.42
C LEU A 348 5.58 -17.26 -6.38
N ASP A 349 5.75 -16.04 -6.86
CA ASP A 349 6.82 -15.64 -7.74
C ASP A 349 8.17 -15.56 -7.00
N ASN A 350 9.19 -16.17 -7.59
CA ASN A 350 10.54 -16.23 -7.03
C ASN A 350 11.14 -14.85 -6.72
N LYS A 351 10.85 -13.81 -7.52
CA LYS A 351 11.37 -12.46 -7.32
C LYS A 351 10.71 -11.78 -6.12
N LEU A 352 9.41 -12.05 -5.86
CA LEU A 352 8.74 -11.57 -4.65
C LEU A 352 9.24 -12.31 -3.40
N LEU A 353 9.25 -13.65 -3.42
CA LEU A 353 9.53 -14.47 -2.24
C LEU A 353 10.99 -14.33 -1.75
N LYS A 354 11.92 -14.00 -2.65
CA LYS A 354 13.34 -13.77 -2.36
C LYS A 354 13.73 -12.29 -2.35
N HIS A 355 12.75 -11.38 -2.32
CA HIS A 355 13.04 -9.94 -2.33
C HIS A 355 13.76 -9.54 -1.04
N PRO A 356 14.93 -8.87 -1.12
CA PRO A 356 15.74 -8.56 0.05
C PRO A 356 15.02 -7.59 0.99
N GLY A 357 15.06 -7.87 2.30
CA GLY A 357 14.41 -7.04 3.31
C GLY A 357 12.87 -7.13 3.31
N LEU A 358 12.28 -8.08 2.56
CA LEU A 358 10.86 -8.39 2.55
C LEU A 358 10.64 -9.85 2.94
N GLY A 359 9.99 -10.09 4.07
CA GLY A 359 9.52 -11.42 4.47
C GLY A 359 8.02 -11.55 4.26
N VAL A 360 7.59 -12.46 3.39
CA VAL A 360 6.15 -12.73 3.20
C VAL A 360 5.76 -13.98 3.98
N LYS A 361 4.87 -13.84 4.96
CA LYS A 361 4.31 -14.97 5.72
C LYS A 361 2.93 -15.29 5.15
N LEU A 362 2.86 -16.36 4.35
CA LEU A 362 1.65 -16.82 3.67
C LEU A 362 0.97 -17.89 4.51
N LEU A 363 -0.20 -17.57 5.08
CA LEU A 363 -1.02 -18.51 5.84
C LEU A 363 -2.17 -18.98 4.95
N LEU A 364 -2.01 -20.16 4.35
CA LEU A 364 -2.85 -20.66 3.27
C LEU A 364 -3.70 -21.87 3.71
N PRO A 365 -4.88 -22.06 3.10
CA PRO A 365 -5.67 -23.28 3.29
C PRO A 365 -4.95 -24.53 2.76
N SER A 366 -5.12 -25.67 3.45
CA SER A 366 -4.53 -26.97 3.06
C SER A 366 -4.99 -27.48 1.69
N ASP A 367 -6.15 -27.04 1.19
CA ASP A 367 -6.61 -27.40 -0.16
C ASP A 367 -5.63 -26.93 -1.26
N LEU A 368 -4.89 -25.85 -1.00
CA LEU A 368 -3.90 -25.32 -1.95
C LEU A 368 -2.59 -26.12 -1.94
N GLU A 369 -2.26 -26.80 -0.84
CA GLU A 369 -1.05 -27.62 -0.72
C GLU A 369 -1.04 -28.71 -1.79
N ARG A 370 -2.16 -29.44 -1.91
CA ARG A 370 -2.33 -30.51 -2.91
C ARG A 370 -2.22 -30.02 -4.35
N LEU A 371 -2.56 -28.76 -4.61
CA LEU A 371 -2.45 -28.17 -5.93
C LEU A 371 -1.02 -27.73 -6.21
N LEU A 372 -0.32 -27.20 -5.21
CA LEU A 372 1.08 -26.82 -5.30
C LEU A 372 1.97 -28.05 -5.55
N ASP A 373 1.73 -29.15 -4.85
CA ASP A 373 2.48 -30.41 -5.02
C ASP A 373 2.32 -31.04 -6.42
N ARG A 374 1.26 -30.65 -7.13
CA ARG A 374 0.97 -31.11 -8.51
C ARG A 374 1.53 -30.20 -9.59
N GLU A 375 2.06 -29.03 -9.23
CA GLU A 375 2.69 -28.12 -10.19
C GLU A 375 4.06 -28.65 -10.61
N ASP A 376 4.42 -28.41 -11.87
CA ASP A 376 5.70 -28.81 -12.42
C ASP A 376 6.84 -27.97 -11.84
N ARG A 377 8.07 -28.51 -11.86
CA ARG A 377 9.28 -27.82 -11.37
C ARG A 377 9.64 -26.53 -12.11
N ASP A 378 9.03 -26.30 -13.28
CA ASP A 378 9.21 -25.10 -14.09
C ASP A 378 8.30 -23.93 -13.65
N PHE A 379 7.39 -24.17 -12.70
CA PHE A 379 6.66 -23.15 -11.93
C PHE A 379 7.58 -22.52 -10.88
#